data_AF-A0A3C0PH03-F1
#
_entry.id   AF-A0A3C0PH03-F1
#
_cell.length_a   1.000
_cell.length_b   1.000
_cell.length_c   1.000
_cell.angle_alpha   90.00
_cell.angle_beta   90.00
_cell.angle_gamma   90.00
#
_symmetry.space_group_name_H-M   'P 1'
#
loop_
_entity.id
_entity.type
_entity.pdbx_description
1 polymer ?
#
loop_
_entity_poly.entity_id
_entity_poly.type
_entity_poly.pdbx_seq_one_letter_code
_entity_poly.pdbx_strand_id
1 'polypeptide(L)'
;MVNIYDYTNFREYLKDCFTEAKKERYNFSHRFLAEQLGLSTPNLILLVMQGKRNLTRNLSFKMSVFLRHTKREAQYFDNMVSFLQSKTHNEKDKYLEAMFEIRRKVNAVRIEEWQYRYYDDWYNPVIRELLTFPDIK
;
A
#
# COMPACT_ATOMS: atom_id res chain seq x y z
N MET A 1 8.86 -5.39 -3.41
CA MET A 1 7.86 -5.20 -2.36
C MET A 1 6.96 -4.04 -2.75
N VAL A 2 5.75 -4.34 -3.21
CA VAL A 2 4.76 -3.32 -3.60
C VAL A 2 4.24 -2.58 -2.36
N ASN A 3 4.38 -1.25 -2.33
CA ASN A 3 3.87 -0.41 -1.26
C ASN A 3 2.47 0.10 -1.59
N ILE A 4 1.49 -0.18 -0.72
CA ILE A 4 0.09 0.23 -0.94
C ILE A 4 -0.10 1.75 -1.02
N TYR A 5 0.73 2.53 -0.33
CA TYR A 5 0.59 4.00 -0.25
C TYR A 5 0.97 4.73 -1.54
N ASP A 6 1.56 4.01 -2.51
CA ASP A 6 1.89 4.55 -3.83
C ASP A 6 0.72 4.43 -4.82
N TYR A 7 -0.37 3.77 -4.40
CA TYR A 7 -1.54 3.53 -5.24
C TYR A 7 -2.75 4.33 -4.76
N THR A 8 -3.49 4.85 -5.74
CA THR A 8 -4.85 5.40 -5.57
C THR A 8 -5.92 4.48 -6.15
N ASN A 9 -5.50 3.51 -6.97
CA ASN A 9 -6.36 2.50 -7.56
C ASN A 9 -6.08 1.11 -6.99
N PHE A 10 -7.03 0.58 -6.22
CA PHE A 10 -6.86 -0.74 -5.59
C PHE A 10 -6.74 -1.87 -6.63
N ARG A 11 -7.29 -1.72 -7.84
CA ARG A 11 -7.23 -2.76 -8.87
C ARG A 11 -5.82 -2.89 -9.45
N GLU A 12 -5.10 -1.78 -9.61
CA GLU A 12 -3.70 -1.75 -10.03
C GLU A 12 -2.81 -2.34 -8.94
N TYR A 13 -3.01 -1.88 -7.70
CA TYR A 13 -2.32 -2.44 -6.53
C TYR A 13 -2.44 -3.96 -6.46
N LEU A 14 -3.67 -4.50 -6.60
CA LEU A 14 -3.89 -5.94 -6.59
C LEU A 14 -3.15 -6.65 -7.74
N LYS A 15 -3.19 -6.12 -8.96
CA LYS A 15 -2.49 -6.70 -10.10
C LYS A 15 -0.98 -6.81 -9.84
N ASP A 16 -0.38 -5.78 -9.27
CA ASP A 16 1.04 -5.76 -8.97
C ASP A 16 1.39 -6.73 -7.85
N CYS A 17 0.61 -6.76 -6.76
CA CYS A 17 0.77 -7.75 -5.69
C CYS A 17 0.69 -9.19 -6.22
N PHE A 18 -0.26 -9.47 -7.12
CA PHE A 18 -0.38 -10.80 -7.71
C PHE A 18 0.73 -11.14 -8.69
N THR A 19 1.26 -10.14 -9.39
CA THR A 19 2.39 -10.31 -10.29
C THR A 19 3.66 -10.62 -9.49
N GLU A 20 3.86 -9.98 -8.34
CA GLU A 20 4.92 -10.29 -7.38
C GLU A 20 4.74 -11.69 -6.78
N ALA A 21 3.54 -12.02 -6.26
CA ALA A 21 3.24 -13.34 -5.70
C ALA A 21 3.41 -14.50 -6.70
N LYS A 22 3.12 -14.27 -7.99
CA LYS A 22 3.33 -15.25 -9.06
C LYS A 22 4.81 -15.46 -9.39
N LYS A 23 5.65 -14.45 -9.22
CA LYS A 23 7.12 -14.60 -9.35
C LYS A 23 7.69 -15.44 -8.21
N GLU A 24 7.15 -15.29 -7.01
CA GLU A 24 7.59 -16.07 -5.84
C GLU A 24 7.06 -17.51 -5.83
N ARG A 25 5.85 -17.75 -6.36
CA ARG A 25 5.23 -19.08 -6.39
C ARG A 25 4.83 -19.49 -7.81
N TYR A 26 5.51 -20.52 -8.32
CA TYR A 26 5.24 -21.12 -9.63
C TYR A 26 3.78 -21.61 -9.80
N ASN A 27 3.11 -22.06 -8.72
CA ASN A 27 1.74 -22.59 -8.76
C ASN A 27 0.64 -21.56 -8.46
N PHE A 28 0.93 -20.26 -8.57
CA PHE A 28 -0.06 -19.22 -8.29
C PHE A 28 -1.21 -19.24 -9.33
N SER A 29 -2.35 -19.81 -8.94
CA SER A 29 -3.56 -19.91 -9.78
C SER A 29 -4.74 -19.17 -9.15
N HIS A 30 -5.70 -18.74 -9.98
CA HIS A 30 -6.95 -18.13 -9.49
C HIS A 30 -7.75 -19.07 -8.57
N ARG A 31 -7.65 -20.38 -8.79
CA ARG A 31 -8.27 -21.40 -7.92
C ARG A 31 -7.65 -21.41 -6.53
N PHE A 32 -6.32 -21.42 -6.44
CA PHE A 32 -5.59 -21.34 -5.17
C PHE A 32 -5.97 -20.08 -4.38
N LEU A 33 -6.07 -18.95 -5.08
CA LEU A 33 -6.51 -17.68 -4.50
C LEU A 33 -7.91 -17.76 -3.88
N ALA A 34 -8.86 -18.35 -4.61
CA ALA A 34 -10.21 -18.51 -4.14
C ALA A 34 -10.30 -19.46 -2.94
N GLU A 35 -9.54 -20.55 -2.93
CA GLU A 35 -9.44 -21.44 -1.78
C GLU A 35 -8.88 -20.71 -0.54
N GLN A 36 -7.80 -19.95 -0.70
CA GLN A 36 -7.20 -19.16 0.40
C GLN A 36 -8.14 -18.09 0.97
N LEU A 37 -8.99 -17.50 0.12
CA LEU A 37 -9.96 -16.47 0.52
C LEU A 37 -11.32 -17.08 0.90
N GLY A 38 -11.48 -18.41 0.84
CA GLY A 38 -12.75 -19.09 1.09
C GLY A 38 -13.88 -18.59 0.18
N LEU A 39 -13.58 -18.45 -1.10
CA LEU A 39 -14.52 -17.98 -2.13
C LEU A 39 -15.12 -19.16 -2.89
N SER A 40 -16.43 -19.14 -3.07
CA SER A 40 -17.15 -20.14 -3.87
C SER A 40 -16.85 -20.05 -5.38
N THR A 41 -16.39 -18.88 -5.86
CA THR A 41 -16.13 -18.65 -7.28
C THR A 41 -14.64 -18.36 -7.53
N PRO A 42 -13.90 -19.27 -8.21
CA PRO A 42 -12.47 -19.13 -8.50
C PRO A 42 -12.07 -17.82 -9.18
N ASN A 43 -12.90 -17.35 -10.11
CA ASN A 43 -12.60 -16.18 -10.93
C ASN A 43 -13.04 -14.85 -10.32
N LEU A 44 -13.58 -14.82 -9.09
CA LEU A 44 -14.08 -13.58 -8.51
C LEU A 44 -13.01 -12.49 -8.42
N ILE A 45 -11.82 -12.84 -7.95
CA ILE A 45 -10.69 -11.89 -7.82
C ILE A 45 -10.21 -11.41 -9.18
N LEU A 46 -10.18 -12.28 -10.19
CA LEU A 46 -9.87 -11.89 -11.57
C LEU A 46 -10.89 -10.89 -12.11
N LEU A 47 -12.19 -11.13 -11.90
CA LEU A 47 -13.25 -10.20 -12.33
C LEU A 47 -13.15 -8.86 -11.62
N VAL A 48 -12.74 -8.85 -10.35
CA VAL A 48 -12.48 -7.60 -9.61
C VAL A 48 -11.27 -6.87 -10.20
N MET A 49 -10.16 -7.55 -10.49
CA MET A 49 -9.02 -6.90 -11.15
C MET A 49 -9.35 -6.34 -12.54
N GLN A 50 -10.29 -6.98 -13.25
CA GLN A 50 -10.74 -6.58 -14.59
C GLN A 50 -11.78 -5.45 -14.61
N GLY A 51 -12.23 -4.93 -13.47
CA GLY A 51 -13.30 -3.92 -13.47
C GLY A 51 -14.72 -4.49 -13.38
N LYS A 52 -14.90 -5.79 -13.67
CA LYS A 52 -16.21 -6.42 -13.89
C LYS A 52 -17.02 -6.67 -12.63
N ARG A 53 -16.37 -6.74 -11.46
CA ARG A 53 -17.02 -6.86 -10.15
C ARG A 53 -16.42 -5.89 -9.14
N ASN A 54 -17.22 -5.58 -8.12
CA ASN A 54 -16.81 -4.80 -6.96
C ASN A 54 -16.37 -5.70 -5.82
N LEU A 55 -15.48 -5.16 -4.99
CA LEU A 55 -14.99 -5.84 -3.80
C LEU A 55 -15.95 -5.54 -2.65
N THR A 56 -16.57 -6.58 -2.07
CA THR A 56 -17.39 -6.40 -0.86
C THR A 56 -16.49 -6.13 0.34
N ARG A 57 -17.02 -5.52 1.40
CA ARG A 57 -16.24 -5.21 2.60
C ARG A 57 -15.62 -6.44 3.26
N ASN A 58 -16.37 -7.55 3.33
CA ASN A 58 -15.86 -8.83 3.84
C ASN A 58 -14.69 -9.34 2.98
N LEU A 59 -14.80 -9.23 1.66
CA LEU A 59 -13.72 -9.63 0.76
C LEU A 59 -12.50 -8.69 0.86
N SER A 60 -12.72 -7.39 1.04
CA SER A 60 -11.67 -6.40 1.33
C SER A 60 -10.84 -6.81 2.53
N PHE A 61 -11.50 -7.16 3.63
CA PHE A 61 -10.85 -7.63 4.85
C PHE A 61 -10.04 -8.91 4.62
N LYS A 62 -10.65 -9.94 4.00
CA LYS A 62 -9.96 -11.19 3.69
C LYS A 62 -8.73 -10.98 2.79
N MET A 63 -8.83 -10.09 1.81
CA MET A 63 -7.73 -9.70 0.94
C MET A 63 -6.61 -9.03 1.72
N SER A 64 -6.94 -8.12 2.63
CA SER A 64 -5.97 -7.43 3.48
C SER A 64 -5.20 -8.40 4.37
N VAL A 65 -5.89 -9.39 4.96
CA VAL A 65 -5.26 -10.48 5.73
C VAL A 65 -4.35 -11.34 4.85
N PHE A 66 -4.81 -11.73 3.66
CA PHE A 66 -4.03 -12.53 2.71
C PHE A 66 -2.75 -11.81 2.26
N LEU A 67 -2.84 -10.51 1.99
CA LEU A 67 -1.71 -9.65 1.63
C LEU A 67 -0.85 -9.24 2.84
N ARG A 68 -1.21 -9.69 4.05
CA ARG A 68 -0.49 -9.42 5.30
C ARG A 68 -0.32 -7.94 5.61
N HIS A 69 -1.34 -7.15 5.28
CA HIS A 69 -1.35 -5.74 5.62
C HIS A 69 -1.26 -5.52 7.13
N THR A 70 -0.48 -4.53 7.52
CA THR A 70 -0.57 -3.92 8.85
C THR A 70 -1.93 -3.24 9.03
N LYS A 71 -2.29 -2.91 10.27
CA LYS A 71 -3.55 -2.21 10.58
C LYS A 71 -3.75 -0.93 9.77
N ARG A 72 -2.67 -0.16 9.52
CA ARG A 72 -2.72 1.08 8.76
C ARG A 72 -2.89 0.83 7.26
N GLU A 73 -2.21 -0.17 6.71
CA GLU A 73 -2.35 -0.57 5.31
C GLU A 73 -3.76 -1.12 5.04
N ALA A 74 -4.31 -1.92 5.96
CA ALA A 74 -5.67 -2.42 5.88
C ALA A 74 -6.71 -1.28 5.85
N GLN A 75 -6.53 -0.27 6.70
CA GLN A 75 -7.38 0.93 6.70
C GLN A 75 -7.25 1.73 5.40
N TYR A 76 -6.03 1.91 4.90
CA TYR A 76 -5.80 2.58 3.63
C TYR A 76 -6.44 1.81 2.46
N PHE A 77 -6.32 0.48 2.45
CA PHE A 77 -6.95 -0.39 1.46
C PHE A 77 -8.48 -0.27 1.49
N ASP A 78 -9.11 -0.35 2.67
CA ASP A 78 -10.57 -0.23 2.80
C ASP A 78 -11.07 1.16 2.34
N ASN A 79 -10.33 2.22 2.67
CA ASN A 79 -10.63 3.57 2.21
C ASN A 79 -10.48 3.69 0.68
N MET A 80 -9.43 3.11 0.09
CA MET A 80 -9.21 3.12 -1.36
C MET A 80 -10.30 2.34 -2.12
N VAL A 81 -10.72 1.19 -1.58
CA VAL A 81 -11.84 0.41 -2.12
C VAL A 81 -13.13 1.20 -2.04
N SER A 82 -13.40 1.84 -0.90
CA SER A 82 -14.63 2.63 -0.68
C SER A 82 -14.65 3.90 -1.55
N PHE A 83 -13.51 4.57 -1.69
CA PHE A 83 -13.34 5.71 -2.58
C PHE A 83 -13.73 5.37 -4.02
N LEU A 84 -13.16 4.30 -4.59
CA LEU A 84 -13.43 3.91 -5.98
C LEU A 84 -14.84 3.33 -6.22
N GLN A 85 -15.52 2.84 -5.19
CA GLN A 85 -16.88 2.29 -5.30
C GLN A 85 -17.99 3.28 -4.91
N SER A 86 -17.65 4.41 -4.29
CA SER A 86 -18.62 5.42 -3.88
C SER A 86 -19.24 6.13 -5.09
N LYS A 87 -20.54 6.45 -4.97
CA LYS A 87 -21.34 7.05 -6.05
C LYS A 87 -21.44 8.56 -5.92
N THR A 88 -21.40 9.07 -4.70
CA THR A 88 -21.58 10.49 -4.41
C THR A 88 -20.25 11.20 -4.25
N HIS A 89 -20.20 12.48 -4.61
CA HIS A 89 -18.98 13.28 -4.46
C HIS A 89 -18.57 13.42 -2.99
N ASN A 90 -19.54 13.65 -2.10
CA ASN A 90 -19.29 13.79 -0.67
C ASN A 90 -18.66 12.53 -0.04
N GLU A 91 -19.11 11.33 -0.43
CA GLU A 91 -18.48 10.09 0.01
C GLU A 91 -17.06 9.94 -0.56
N LYS A 92 -16.84 10.29 -1.83
CA LYS A 92 -15.51 10.26 -2.46
C LYS A 92 -14.54 11.14 -1.69
N ASP A 93 -14.93 12.38 -1.42
CA ASP A 93 -14.06 13.35 -0.76
C ASP A 93 -13.69 12.88 0.65
N LYS A 94 -14.67 12.35 1.40
CA LYS A 94 -14.45 11.77 2.72
C LYS A 94 -13.41 10.64 2.71
N TYR A 95 -13.53 9.68 1.79
CA TYR A 95 -12.58 8.56 1.73
C TYR A 95 -11.21 8.99 1.21
N LEU A 96 -11.18 9.95 0.28
CA LEU A 96 -9.94 10.51 -0.25
C LEU A 96 -9.16 11.28 0.83
N GLU A 97 -9.84 12.09 1.63
CA GLU A 97 -9.26 12.79 2.77
C GLU A 97 -8.68 11.80 3.78
N ALA A 98 -9.43 10.75 4.13
CA ALA A 98 -8.96 9.69 5.01
C ALA A 98 -7.71 8.95 4.47
N MET A 99 -7.62 8.75 3.14
CA MET A 99 -6.41 8.20 2.51
C MET A 99 -5.22 9.15 2.65
N PHE A 100 -5.42 10.45 2.42
CA PHE A 100 -4.36 11.45 2.54
C PHE A 100 -3.84 11.59 3.97
N GLU A 101 -4.72 11.55 4.98
CA GLU A 101 -4.30 11.60 6.39
C GLU A 101 -3.38 10.43 6.75
N ILE A 102 -3.75 9.21 6.33
CA ILE A 102 -2.93 8.02 6.59
C ILE A 102 -1.59 8.15 5.88
N ARG A 103 -1.60 8.55 4.60
CA ARG A 103 -0.36 8.71 3.82
C ARG A 103 0.55 9.78 4.40
N ARG A 104 0.00 10.92 4.86
CA ARG A 104 0.75 11.98 5.51
C ARG A 104 1.43 11.51 6.79
N LYS A 105 0.72 10.75 7.64
CA LYS A 105 1.28 10.17 8.87
C LYS A 105 2.41 9.19 8.57
N VAL A 106 2.26 8.35 7.54
CA VAL A 106 3.31 7.40 7.12
C VAL A 106 4.54 8.13 6.57
N ASN A 107 4.34 9.14 5.71
CA ASN A 107 5.43 9.93 5.16
C ASN A 107 6.16 10.74 6.24
N ALA A 108 5.43 11.32 7.20
CA ALA A 108 6.02 12.03 8.34
C ALA A 108 6.93 11.11 9.15
N VAL A 109 6.46 9.90 9.50
CA VAL A 109 7.28 8.90 10.21
C VAL A 109 8.49 8.48 9.39
N ARG A 110 8.35 8.29 8.07
CA ARG A 110 9.48 7.92 7.19
C ARG A 110 10.54 9.03 7.10
N ILE A 111 10.10 10.29 7.07
CA ILE A 111 11.01 11.46 7.09
C ILE A 111 11.70 11.53 8.46
N GLU A 112 10.96 11.40 9.55
CA GLU A 112 11.51 11.38 10.91
C GLU A 112 12.56 10.27 11.07
N GLU A 113 12.31 9.03 10.64
CA GLU A 113 13.28 7.93 10.76
C GLU A 113 14.57 8.19 9.98
N TRP A 114 14.47 8.73 8.75
CA TRP A 114 15.64 8.97 7.90
C TRP A 114 16.46 10.18 8.38
N GLN A 115 15.78 11.26 8.79
CA GLN A 115 16.43 12.43 9.37
C GLN A 115 17.02 12.10 10.74
N TYR A 116 16.32 11.33 11.57
CA TYR A 116 16.82 10.91 12.87
C TYR A 116 18.12 10.10 12.72
N ARG A 117 18.18 9.07 11.85
CA ARG A 117 19.45 8.33 11.59
C ARG A 117 20.59 9.23 11.09
N TYR A 118 20.29 10.32 10.38
CA TYR A 118 21.29 11.29 9.95
C TYR A 118 21.80 12.17 11.10
N TYR A 119 20.96 12.47 12.09
CA TYR A 119 21.27 13.32 13.25
C TYR A 119 21.64 12.56 14.54
N ASP A 120 21.37 11.25 14.62
CA ASP A 120 21.66 10.40 15.79
C ASP A 120 23.17 10.13 15.91
N ASP A 121 23.85 10.08 14.76
CA ASP A 121 25.29 9.99 14.66
C ASP A 121 25.90 11.40 14.58
N TRP A 122 26.32 11.93 15.73
CA TRP A 122 26.93 13.26 15.91
C TRP A 122 28.08 13.60 14.96
N TYR A 123 28.71 12.60 14.34
CA TYR A 123 29.83 12.75 13.41
C TYR A 123 29.41 13.09 11.97
N ASN A 124 28.18 12.79 11.53
CA ASN A 124 27.72 13.05 10.16
C ASN A 124 27.58 14.55 9.82
N PRO A 125 27.05 15.42 10.70
CA PRO A 125 27.06 16.86 10.49
C PRO A 125 28.48 17.45 10.48
N VAL A 126 29.36 16.95 11.36
CA VAL A 126 30.74 17.44 11.53
C VAL A 126 31.60 17.11 10.31
N ILE A 127 31.49 15.90 9.75
CA ILE A 127 32.21 15.51 8.52
C ILE A 127 31.73 16.30 7.31
N ARG A 128 30.42 16.58 7.20
CA ARG A 128 29.89 17.42 6.12
C ARG A 128 30.43 18.85 6.22
N GLU A 129 30.45 19.42 7.42
CA GLU A 129 30.99 20.77 7.63
C GLU A 129 32.49 20.83 7.31
N LEU A 130 33.27 19.82 7.72
CA LEU A 130 34.69 19.65 7.36
C LEU A 130 34.93 19.59 5.84
N LEU A 131 34.06 18.91 5.08
CA LEU A 131 34.16 18.80 3.62
C LEU A 131 33.76 20.08 2.87
N THR A 132 33.16 21.05 3.56
CA THR A 132 32.73 22.32 2.95
C THR A 132 33.76 23.45 3.16
N PHE A 133 34.88 23.19 3.84
CA PHE A 133 35.99 24.14 3.93
C PHE A 133 36.78 24.18 2.62
N PRO A 134 36.84 25.33 1.91
CA PRO A 134 37.55 25.44 0.64
C PRO A 134 39.07 25.55 0.75
N ASP A 135 39.66 25.51 1.96
CA ASP A 135 41.10 25.70 2.14
C ASP A 135 41.62 24.90 3.33
N ILE A 136 42.22 23.74 3.04
CA ILE A 136 43.32 23.21 3.85
C ILE A 136 44.58 23.44 3.02
N LYS A 137 45.39 24.41 3.43
CA LYS A 137 46.79 24.52 3.02
C LYS A 137 47.62 23.41 3.63
#